data_AF-A0A2V6X9N7-F1
#
_entry.id   AF-A0A2V6X9N7-F1
#
_cell.length_a   1.000
_cell.length_b   1.000
_cell.length_c   1.000
_cell.angle_alpha   90.00
_cell.angle_beta   90.00
_cell.angle_gamma   90.00
#
_symmetry.space_group_name_H-M   'P 1'
#
loop_
_entity.id
_entity.type
_entity.pdbx_description
1 polymer ?
#
loop_
_entity_poly.entity_id
_entity_poly.type
_entity_poly.pdbx_seq_one_letter_code
_entity_poly.pdbx_strand_id
1 'polypeptide(L)'
;MPNVRIKTADELGDSDVEARAADRRVARETPVLRAVLRLFADSGGPVNVAAVADSLAGADSEAIAKTLATLSDDDLLILRGDSIELAYPFSTSPTPFVVRRC
;
A
#
# COMPACT_ATOMS: atom_id res chain seq x y z
N MET A 1 -39.17 -15.53 12.95
CA MET A 1 -38.43 -14.36 12.43
C MET A 1 -37.22 -14.16 13.33
N PRO A 2 -35.97 -14.36 12.84
CA PRO A 2 -34.81 -14.08 13.67
C PRO A 2 -34.75 -12.58 13.97
N ASN A 3 -34.58 -12.22 15.24
CA ASN A 3 -34.52 -10.84 15.70
C ASN A 3 -33.11 -10.29 15.43
N VAL A 4 -32.94 -9.51 14.37
CA VAL A 4 -31.65 -8.89 14.02
C VAL A 4 -31.42 -7.72 14.96
N ARG A 5 -30.51 -7.88 15.94
CA ARG A 5 -29.99 -6.74 16.71
C ARG A 5 -29.05 -5.92 15.83
N ILE A 6 -29.41 -4.67 15.56
CA ILE A 6 -28.53 -3.69 14.93
C ILE A 6 -27.60 -3.14 16.02
N LYS A 7 -26.29 -3.34 15.85
CA LYS A 7 -25.26 -2.76 16.73
C LYS A 7 -24.92 -1.34 16.30
N THR A 8 -24.52 -0.49 17.25
CA THR A 8 -23.93 0.82 16.97
C THR A 8 -22.47 0.69 16.52
N ALA A 9 -21.91 1.75 15.94
CA ALA A 9 -20.50 1.78 15.55
C ALA A 9 -19.56 1.54 16.74
N ASP A 10 -19.87 2.14 17.90
CA ASP A 10 -19.09 1.99 19.12
C ASP A 10 -19.13 0.55 19.66
N GLU A 11 -20.26 -0.16 19.46
CA GLU A 11 -20.42 -1.58 19.84
C GLU A 11 -19.69 -2.56 18.89
N LEU A 12 -19.18 -2.04 17.76
CA LEU A 12 -18.37 -2.76 16.78
C LEU A 12 -16.89 -2.36 16.84
N GLY A 13 -16.56 -1.29 17.57
CA GLY A 13 -15.20 -0.79 17.73
C GLY A 13 -14.30 -1.82 18.40
N ASP A 14 -13.10 -1.99 17.86
CA ASP A 14 -12.03 -2.81 18.42
C ASP A 14 -10.79 -1.92 18.48
N SER A 15 -10.31 -1.65 19.71
CA SER A 15 -9.19 -0.74 19.97
C SER A 15 -7.91 -1.18 19.27
N ASP A 16 -7.70 -2.50 19.11
CA ASP A 16 -6.52 -3.04 18.44
C ASP A 16 -6.63 -2.83 16.92
N VAL A 17 -7.84 -2.95 16.38
CA VAL A 17 -8.12 -2.64 14.96
C VAL A 17 -7.94 -1.14 14.69
N GLU A 18 -8.38 -0.28 15.62
CA GLU A 18 -8.22 1.17 15.51
C GLU A 18 -6.75 1.60 15.59
N ALA A 19 -5.98 1.03 16.52
CA ALA A 19 -4.53 1.28 16.61
C ALA A 19 -3.81 0.88 15.31
N ARG A 20 -4.08 -0.34 14.80
CA ARG A 20 -3.54 -0.79 13.51
C ARG A 20 -3.99 0.07 12.34
N ALA A 21 -5.20 0.64 12.40
CA ALA A 21 -5.67 1.58 11.37
C ALA A 21 -4.94 2.93 11.44
N ALA A 22 -4.61 3.42 12.64
CA ALA A 22 -3.81 4.63 12.83
C ALA A 22 -2.38 4.44 12.31
N ASP A 23 -1.73 3.32 12.65
CA ASP A 23 -0.37 3.01 12.19
C ASP A 23 -0.30 2.91 10.66
N ARG A 24 -1.27 2.22 10.05
CA ARG A 24 -1.39 2.14 8.58
C ARG A 24 -1.59 3.52 7.94
N ARG A 25 -2.29 4.46 8.58
CA ARG A 25 -2.44 5.84 8.05
C ARG A 25 -1.11 6.59 8.07
N VAL A 26 -0.33 6.47 9.15
CA VAL A 26 1.00 7.08 9.25
C VAL A 26 1.95 6.48 8.21
N ALA A 27 1.95 5.16 8.06
CA ALA A 27 2.78 4.46 7.06
C ALA A 27 2.43 4.86 5.61
N ARG A 28 1.17 5.22 5.33
CA ARG A 28 0.74 5.74 4.01
C ARG A 28 1.38 7.07 3.64
N GLU A 29 1.81 7.86 4.61
CA GLU A 29 2.42 9.16 4.38
C GLU A 29 3.94 9.09 4.15
N THR A 30 4.52 7.89 4.09
CA THR A 30 5.97 7.73 3.88
C THR A 30 6.40 8.16 2.46
N PRO A 31 7.61 8.74 2.30
CA PRO A 31 8.17 9.07 0.98
C PRO A 31 8.27 7.85 0.06
N VAL A 32 8.55 6.67 0.63
CA VAL A 32 8.64 5.40 -0.11
C VAL A 32 7.31 5.02 -0.75
N LEU A 33 6.21 5.01 0.00
CA LEU A 33 4.91 4.66 -0.58
C LEU A 33 4.47 5.68 -1.65
N ARG A 34 4.73 6.97 -1.44
CA ARG A 34 4.44 8.00 -2.46
C ARG A 34 5.23 7.77 -3.74
N ALA A 35 6.51 7.37 -3.63
CA ALA A 35 7.33 7.04 -4.79
C ALA A 35 6.78 5.82 -5.54
N VAL A 36 6.37 4.77 -4.84
CA VAL A 36 5.72 3.58 -5.44
C VAL A 36 4.46 3.96 -6.19
N LEU A 37 3.55 4.73 -5.57
CA LEU A 37 2.31 5.16 -6.21
C LEU A 37 2.56 6.02 -7.46
N ARG A 38 3.55 6.92 -7.42
CA ARG A 38 3.96 7.71 -8.57
C ARG A 38 4.50 6.82 -9.69
N LEU A 39 5.38 5.87 -9.38
CA LEU A 39 5.91 4.93 -10.38
C LEU A 39 4.82 4.08 -11.03
N PHE A 40 3.80 3.65 -10.27
CA PHE A 40 2.63 3.00 -10.86
C PHE A 40 1.87 3.95 -11.79
N ALA A 41 1.64 5.18 -11.35
CA ALA A 41 0.96 6.21 -12.15
C ALA A 41 1.72 6.54 -13.45
N ASP A 42 3.05 6.45 -13.47
CA ASP A 42 3.92 6.79 -14.60
C ASP A 42 4.23 5.61 -15.54
N SER A 43 4.42 4.39 -15.01
CA SER A 43 4.83 3.19 -15.79
C SER A 43 3.68 2.24 -16.13
N GLY A 44 2.75 1.99 -15.21
CA GLY A 44 1.47 1.29 -15.47
C GLY A 44 1.61 -0.22 -15.50
N GLY A 45 2.80 -0.70 -15.11
CA GLY A 45 3.09 -2.09 -14.86
C GLY A 45 3.63 -2.27 -13.44
N PRO A 46 4.16 -3.46 -13.13
CA PRO A 46 4.81 -3.73 -11.87
C PRO A 46 5.96 -2.74 -11.60
N VAL A 47 6.08 -2.29 -10.36
CA VAL A 47 7.13 -1.35 -9.95
C VAL A 47 8.32 -2.13 -9.42
N ASN A 48 9.52 -1.93 -9.97
CA ASN A 48 10.73 -2.58 -9.47
C ASN A 48 11.28 -1.86 -8.22
N VAL A 49 11.75 -2.61 -7.23
CA VAL A 49 12.36 -2.07 -5.99
C VAL A 49 13.54 -1.14 -6.29
N ALA A 50 14.39 -1.49 -7.26
CA ALA A 50 15.51 -0.64 -7.67
C ALA A 50 15.03 0.70 -8.23
N ALA A 51 13.96 0.70 -9.02
CA ALA A 51 13.38 1.94 -9.56
C ALA A 51 12.82 2.85 -8.45
N VAL A 52 12.30 2.26 -7.35
CA VAL A 52 11.90 3.04 -6.17
C VAL A 52 13.11 3.71 -5.54
N ALA A 53 14.21 2.97 -5.36
CA ALA A 53 15.46 3.52 -4.81
C ALA A 53 16.04 4.63 -5.68
N ASP A 54 16.10 4.42 -7.00
CA ASP A 54 16.58 5.41 -7.96
C ASP A 54 15.73 6.70 -7.94
N SER A 55 14.41 6.55 -7.72
CA SER A 55 13.49 7.71 -7.65
C SER A 55 13.65 8.55 -6.38
N LEU A 56 14.31 8.00 -5.35
CA LEU A 56 14.56 8.62 -4.04
C LEU A 56 16.06 8.93 -3.91
N ALA A 57 16.56 9.80 -4.79
CA ALA A 57 17.97 10.16 -4.87
C ALA A 57 18.63 10.39 -3.50
N GLY A 58 19.72 9.66 -3.22
CA GLY A 58 20.49 9.77 -1.98
C GLY A 58 19.96 8.95 -0.79
N ALA A 59 18.86 8.21 -0.95
CA ALA A 59 18.40 7.26 0.06
C ALA A 59 19.17 5.93 -0.03
N ASP A 60 19.40 5.31 1.12
CA ASP A 60 20.04 3.99 1.22
C ASP A 60 19.10 2.90 0.66
N SER A 61 19.59 2.15 -0.33
CA SER A 61 18.83 1.09 -1.01
C SER A 61 18.43 -0.03 -0.06
N GLU A 62 19.25 -0.36 0.94
CA GLU A 62 18.93 -1.39 1.93
C GLU A 62 17.79 -0.92 2.84
N ALA A 63 17.85 0.33 3.31
CA ALA A 63 16.78 0.93 4.10
C ALA A 63 15.44 1.01 3.33
N ILE A 64 15.49 1.30 2.03
CA ILE A 64 14.31 1.30 1.16
C ILE A 64 13.73 -0.11 1.03
N ALA A 65 14.56 -1.11 0.75
CA ALA A 65 14.12 -2.50 0.65
C ALA A 65 13.46 -2.98 1.96
N LYS A 66 14.04 -2.64 3.11
CA LYS A 66 13.46 -2.93 4.42
C LYS A 66 12.12 -2.23 4.62
N THR A 67 12.02 -0.96 4.24
CA THR A 67 10.76 -0.20 4.35
C THR A 67 9.68 -0.83 3.47
N LEU A 68 10.01 -1.25 2.25
CA LEU A 68 9.07 -1.93 1.35
C LEU A 68 8.61 -3.28 1.90
N ALA A 69 9.50 -4.04 2.55
CA ALA A 69 9.11 -5.27 3.25
C ALA A 69 8.09 -4.99 4.36
N THR A 70 8.36 -3.99 5.22
CA THR A 70 7.42 -3.58 6.27
C THR A 70 6.07 -3.12 5.72
N LEU A 71 6.06 -2.32 4.64
CA LEU A 71 4.82 -1.92 3.97
C LEU A 71 4.05 -3.12 3.40
N SER A 72 4.75 -4.18 2.97
CA SER A 72 4.12 -5.42 2.54
C SER A 72 3.52 -6.20 3.71
N ASP A 73 4.23 -6.27 4.83
CA ASP A 73 3.75 -6.94 6.06
C ASP A 73 2.52 -6.23 6.65
N ASP A 74 2.43 -4.92 6.49
CA ASP A 74 1.30 -4.08 6.93
C ASP A 74 0.09 -4.08 5.95
N ASP A 75 0.11 -4.97 4.94
CA ASP A 75 -0.91 -5.08 3.88
C ASP A 75 -1.12 -3.78 3.08
N LEU A 76 -0.11 -2.92 2.98
CA LEU A 76 -0.18 -1.66 2.21
C LEU A 76 0.23 -1.85 0.75
N LEU A 77 1.04 -2.87 0.46
CA LEU A 77 1.42 -3.28 -0.88
C LEU A 77 1.66 -4.79 -0.95
N ILE A 78 1.79 -5.35 -2.16
CA ILE A 78 2.21 -6.73 -2.38
C ILE A 78 3.58 -6.72 -3.04
N LEU A 79 4.58 -7.22 -2.31
CA LEU A 79 5.94 -7.45 -2.81
C LEU A 79 6.11 -8.91 -3.26
N ARG A 80 6.62 -9.10 -4.49
CA ARG A 80 6.99 -10.40 -5.09
C ARG A 80 8.44 -10.32 -5.57
N GLY A 81 9.37 -10.78 -4.73
CA GLY A 81 10.80 -10.66 -5.03
C GLY A 81 11.21 -9.18 -5.09
N ASP A 82 11.67 -8.73 -6.25
CA ASP A 82 12.07 -7.36 -6.53
C ASP A 82 10.96 -6.52 -7.20
N SER A 83 9.74 -7.05 -7.27
CA SER A 83 8.60 -6.42 -7.95
C SER A 83 7.45 -6.14 -6.99
N ILE A 84 6.88 -4.95 -7.09
CA ILE A 84 5.66 -4.55 -6.39
C ILE A 84 4.50 -4.71 -7.39
N GLU A 85 3.56 -5.60 -7.09
CA GLU A 85 2.44 -5.95 -7.99
C GLU A 85 1.14 -5.23 -7.63
N LEU A 86 1.01 -4.77 -6.39
CA LEU A 86 -0.18 -4.09 -5.92
C LEU A 86 0.22 -3.03 -4.89
N ALA A 87 -0.33 -1.84 -5.02
CA ALA A 87 -0.32 -0.80 -4.01
C ALA A 87 -1.59 0.03 -4.23
N TYR A 88 -2.60 -0.13 -3.37
CA TYR A 88 -3.92 0.47 -3.60
C TYR A 88 -3.80 1.99 -3.80
N PRO A 89 -4.39 2.56 -4.87
CA PRO A 89 -5.41 1.98 -5.75
C PRO A 89 -4.89 1.24 -7.00
N PHE A 90 -3.58 1.07 -7.18
CA PHE A 90 -3.00 0.43 -8.34
C PHE A 90 -2.81 -1.08 -8.15
N SER A 91 -3.06 -1.83 -9.22
CA SER A 91 -2.76 -3.26 -9.32
C SER A 91 -2.31 -3.58 -10.72
N THR A 92 -1.36 -4.50 -10.85
CA THR A 92 -0.95 -5.09 -12.12
C THR A 92 -1.89 -6.19 -12.59
N SER A 93 -2.68 -6.75 -11.66
CA SER A 93 -3.72 -7.71 -12.00
C SER A 93 -4.91 -7.01 -12.64
N PRO A 94 -5.51 -7.58 -13.71
CA PRO A 94 -6.70 -7.00 -14.33
C PRO A 94 -7.83 -6.78 -13.31
N THR A 95 -8.36 -5.56 -13.27
CA THR A 95 -9.56 -5.23 -12.50
C THR A 95 -10.62 -4.62 -13.44
N PRO A 96 -11.91 -4.57 -13.05
CA PRO A 96 -12.94 -3.87 -13.81
C PRO A 96 -12.69 -2.36 -13.97
N PHE A 97 -11.73 -1.81 -13.23
CA PHE A 97 -11.38 -0.39 -13.24
C PHE A 97 -10.08 -0.17 -14.01
N VAL A 98 -10.17 0.54 -15.14
CA VAL A 98 -9.02 0.87 -15.98
C VAL A 98 -8.64 2.33 -15.76
N VAL A 99 -7.37 2.57 -15.41
CA VAL A 99 -6.80 3.91 -15.35
C VAL A 99 -6.17 4.23 -16.71
N ARG A 100 -6.62 5.30 -17.37
CA ARG A 100 -6.02 5.79 -18.62
C ARG A 100 -5.06 6.92 -18.30
N ARG A 101 -3.86 6.88 -18.87
CA ARG A 101 -2.96 8.04 -18.88
C ARG A 101 -3.46 9.05 -19.90
N CYS A 102 -3.44 10.33 -19.51
CA CYS A 102 -3.70 11.45 -20.39
C CYS A 102 -2.43 11.84 -21.15
#